data_AF-A0A1W6V9P0-F1
#
_entry.id   AF-A0A1W6V9P0-F1
#
_cell.length_a   1.000
_cell.length_b   1.000
_cell.length_c   1.000
_cell.angle_alpha   90.00
_cell.angle_beta   90.00
_cell.angle_gamma   90.00
#
_symmetry.space_group_name_H-M   'P 1'
#
loop_
_entity.id
_entity.type
_entity.pdbx_description
1 polymer ?
#
loop_
_entity_poly.entity_id
_entity_poly.type
_entity_poly.pdbx_seq_one_letter_code
_entity_poly.pdbx_strand_id
1 'polypeptide(L)'
;MPNGPLQYVFILLAIPITTLLLSSVIQYLFKPRVYYKRHAKRAYRRIRRASTNEAALLIMNQLSPYSFEELVVLAFRRADNISKAKSSGYSRDGGFDGYARTKGGDWLGIQSKKYKGYINRGHVLQHSKLCRRSNRKPIFVYTGKASTDTLLEARRLKVTMVDSLSVIELIKSKSTHSLNHLS
;
A
#
# COMPACT_ATOMS: atom_id res chain seq x y z
N MET A 1 -42.16 -17.20 -37.96
CA MET A 1 -42.23 -15.88 -38.60
C MET A 1 -40.83 -15.30 -38.66
N PRO A 2 -40.42 -14.71 -39.79
CA PRO A 2 -39.02 -14.50 -40.13
C PRO A 2 -38.45 -13.32 -39.36
N ASN A 3 -37.20 -13.45 -38.92
CA ASN A 3 -36.42 -12.35 -38.34
C ASN A 3 -36.35 -11.22 -39.38
N GLY A 4 -37.16 -10.18 -39.22
CA GLY A 4 -37.18 -9.05 -40.14
C GLY A 4 -35.86 -8.27 -40.10
N PRO A 5 -35.54 -7.47 -41.15
CA PRO A 5 -34.30 -6.70 -41.23
C PRO A 5 -34.07 -5.80 -39.99
N LEU A 6 -35.15 -5.35 -39.35
CA LEU A 6 -35.12 -4.58 -38.11
C LEU A 6 -34.47 -5.33 -36.93
N GLN A 7 -34.68 -6.65 -36.81
CA GLN A 7 -34.12 -7.44 -35.70
C GLN A 7 -32.59 -7.54 -35.80
N TYR A 8 -32.05 -7.63 -37.02
CA TYR A 8 -30.60 -7.62 -37.24
C TYR A 8 -29.99 -6.25 -36.91
N VAL A 9 -30.71 -5.15 -37.19
CA VAL A 9 -30.27 -3.80 -36.82
C VAL A 9 -30.19 -3.63 -35.31
N PHE A 10 -31.17 -4.11 -34.54
CA PHE A 10 -31.11 -4.06 -33.07
C PHE A 10 -29.96 -4.88 -32.49
N ILE A 11 -29.69 -6.07 -33.04
CA ILE A 11 -28.55 -6.90 -32.60
C ILE A 11 -27.21 -6.22 -32.93
N LEU A 12 -27.08 -5.64 -34.12
CA LEU A 12 -25.89 -4.90 -34.56
C LEU A 12 -25.60 -3.67 -33.70
N LEU A 13 -26.63 -3.00 -33.17
CA LEU A 13 -26.47 -1.85 -32.26
C LEU A 13 -26.26 -2.25 -30.80
N ALA A 14 -26.81 -3.39 -30.34
CA ALA A 14 -26.69 -3.84 -28.96
C ALA A 14 -25.28 -4.38 -28.62
N ILE A 15 -24.61 -5.04 -29.57
CA ILE A 15 -23.24 -5.58 -29.39
C ILE A 15 -22.19 -4.48 -29.08
N PRO A 16 -22.08 -3.36 -29.82
CA PRO A 16 -21.11 -2.32 -29.49
C PRO A 16 -21.43 -1.64 -28.15
N ILE A 17 -22.70 -1.44 -27.81
CA ILE A 17 -23.10 -0.85 -26.53
C ILE A 17 -22.70 -1.77 -25.36
N THR A 18 -23.01 -3.06 -25.45
CA THR A 18 -22.67 -4.03 -24.39
C THR A 18 -21.16 -4.21 -24.23
N THR A 19 -20.40 -4.22 -25.32
CA THR A 19 -18.92 -4.26 -25.27
C THR A 19 -18.31 -2.99 -24.67
N LEU A 20 -18.88 -1.81 -24.95
CA LEU A 20 -18.44 -0.54 -24.34
C LEU A 20 -18.70 -0.49 -22.83
N LEU A 21 -19.88 -0.96 -22.40
CA LEU A 21 -20.25 -1.06 -20.99
C LEU A 21 -19.36 -2.07 -20.27
N LEU A 22 -19.14 -3.26 -20.85
CA LEU A 22 -18.27 -4.28 -20.29
C LEU A 22 -16.81 -3.79 -20.18
N SER A 23 -16.30 -3.11 -21.21
CA SER A 23 -14.97 -2.49 -21.18
C SER A 23 -14.84 -1.44 -20.08
N SER A 24 -15.85 -0.60 -19.90
CA SER A 24 -15.89 0.41 -18.83
C SER A 24 -15.91 -0.23 -17.45
N VAL A 25 -16.68 -1.31 -17.27
CA VAL A 25 -16.72 -2.11 -16.04
C VAL A 25 -15.36 -2.78 -15.80
N ILE A 26 -14.73 -3.37 -16.81
CA ILE A 26 -13.39 -3.97 -16.71
C ILE A 26 -12.37 -2.89 -16.31
N GLN A 27 -12.34 -1.73 -16.97
CA GLN A 27 -11.42 -0.65 -16.62
C GLN A 27 -11.65 -0.11 -15.20
N TYR A 28 -12.91 -0.06 -14.75
CA TYR A 28 -13.28 0.31 -13.39
C TYR A 28 -12.81 -0.71 -12.36
N LEU A 29 -13.01 -2.01 -12.63
CA LEU A 29 -12.64 -3.11 -11.75
C LEU A 29 -11.13 -3.38 -11.73
N PHE A 30 -10.44 -3.10 -12.83
CA PHE A 30 -9.01 -3.33 -13.02
C PHE A 30 -8.25 -2.01 -13.16
N LYS A 31 -8.38 -1.12 -12.16
CA LYS A 31 -7.58 0.11 -12.11
C LYS A 31 -6.08 -0.26 -12.23
N PRO A 32 -5.37 0.24 -13.26
CA PRO A 32 -4.00 -0.19 -13.52
C PRO A 32 -3.05 0.20 -12.39
N ARG A 33 -2.03 -0.61 -12.11
CA ARG A 33 -0.95 -0.29 -11.14
C ARG A 33 -0.32 1.09 -11.35
N VAL A 34 -0.30 1.55 -12.60
CA VAL A 34 0.19 2.88 -12.97
C VAL A 34 -0.62 3.99 -12.29
N TYR A 35 -1.94 3.84 -12.16
CA TYR A 35 -2.82 4.79 -11.48
C TYR A 35 -2.41 4.98 -10.01
N TYR A 36 -2.32 3.90 -9.25
CA TYR A 36 -1.97 3.97 -7.83
C TYR A 36 -0.57 4.52 -7.61
N LYS A 37 0.41 4.14 -8.46
CA LYS A 37 1.76 4.71 -8.45
C LYS A 37 1.77 6.21 -8.72
N ARG A 38 0.96 6.70 -9.66
CA ARG A 38 0.85 8.14 -9.94
C ARG A 38 0.29 8.89 -8.74
N HIS A 39 -0.75 8.36 -8.10
CA HIS A 39 -1.35 8.93 -6.90
C HIS A 39 -0.36 8.94 -5.72
N ALA A 40 0.35 7.84 -5.48
CA ALA A 40 1.41 7.75 -4.48
C ALA A 40 2.52 8.80 -4.71
N LYS A 41 3.01 8.95 -5.95
CA LYS A 41 4.02 9.96 -6.31
C LYS A 41 3.53 11.40 -6.09
N ARG A 42 2.26 11.68 -6.39
CA ARG A 42 1.64 12.99 -6.13
C ARG A 42 1.54 13.24 -4.62
N ALA A 43 1.07 12.27 -3.86
CA ALA A 43 0.98 12.37 -2.41
C ALA A 43 2.35 12.56 -1.74
N TYR A 44 3.36 11.77 -2.11
CA TYR A 44 4.73 11.92 -1.62
C TYR A 44 5.25 13.35 -1.80
N ARG A 45 5.06 13.94 -2.99
CA ARG A 45 5.47 15.32 -3.29
C ARG A 45 4.73 16.37 -2.49
N ARG A 46 3.45 16.13 -2.16
CA ARG A 46 2.64 17.04 -1.35
C ARG A 46 3.00 16.91 0.13
N ILE A 47 3.12 15.69 0.66
CA ILE A 47 3.55 15.41 2.03
C ILE A 47 4.91 16.04 2.32
N ARG A 48 5.88 15.88 1.41
CA ARG A 48 7.22 16.48 1.56
C ARG A 48 7.20 18.01 1.64
N ARG A 49 6.19 18.66 1.06
CA ARG A 49 6.03 20.12 1.07
C ARG A 49 5.01 20.61 2.09
N ALA A 50 4.36 19.71 2.81
CA ALA A 50 3.37 20.08 3.80
C ALA A 50 4.07 20.79 4.97
N SER A 51 3.58 21.99 5.30
CA SER A 51 4.11 22.82 6.39
C SER A 51 3.98 22.13 7.74
N THR A 52 2.89 21.40 7.97
CA THR A 52 2.63 20.71 9.24
C THR A 52 2.44 19.20 9.06
N ASN A 53 2.44 18.46 10.16
CA ASN A 53 2.19 17.01 10.14
C ASN A 53 0.71 16.70 9.95
N GLU A 54 -0.19 17.57 10.42
CA GLU A 54 -1.64 17.46 10.25
C GLU A 54 -2.01 17.56 8.77
N ALA A 55 -1.43 18.54 8.05
CA ALA A 55 -1.63 18.67 6.62
C ALA A 55 -1.11 17.44 5.85
N ALA A 56 0.04 16.89 6.27
CA ALA A 56 0.59 15.66 5.70
C ALA A 56 -0.31 14.44 5.95
N LEU A 57 -0.85 14.30 7.17
CA LEU A 57 -1.80 13.24 7.53
C LEU A 57 -3.09 13.33 6.71
N LEU A 58 -3.63 14.53 6.50
CA LEU A 58 -4.82 14.72 5.64
C LEU A 58 -4.57 14.21 4.22
N ILE A 59 -3.41 14.52 3.62
CA ILE A 59 -3.03 14.03 2.29
C ILE A 59 -2.94 12.50 2.29
N MET A 60 -2.32 11.91 3.32
CA MET A 60 -2.19 10.45 3.43
C MET A 60 -3.56 9.77 3.61
N ASN A 61 -4.46 10.37 4.38
CA ASN A 61 -5.82 9.88 4.63
C ASN A 61 -6.72 9.94 3.39
N GLN A 62 -6.40 10.75 2.38
CA GLN A 62 -7.12 10.76 1.11
C GLN A 62 -6.73 9.62 0.17
N LEU A 63 -5.64 8.89 0.44
CA LEU A 63 -5.19 7.82 -0.45
C LEU A 63 -6.08 6.58 -0.38
N SER A 64 -6.28 5.92 -1.52
CA SER A 64 -6.80 4.54 -1.52
C SER A 64 -5.80 3.60 -0.82
N PRO A 65 -6.23 2.43 -0.30
CA PRO A 65 -5.32 1.44 0.29
C PRO A 65 -4.13 1.09 -0.62
N TYR A 66 -4.39 0.80 -1.89
CA TYR A 66 -3.34 0.50 -2.87
C TYR A 66 -2.41 1.68 -3.18
N SER A 67 -2.91 2.92 -3.14
CA SER A 67 -2.06 4.10 -3.26
C SER A 67 -1.20 4.32 -2.02
N PHE A 68 -1.70 3.93 -0.84
CA PHE A 68 -0.95 3.98 0.41
C PHE A 68 0.20 2.96 0.40
N GLU A 69 -0.05 1.72 -0.04
CA GLU A 69 0.99 0.71 -0.24
C GLU A 69 2.12 1.20 -1.15
N GLU A 70 1.77 1.75 -2.33
CA GLU A 70 2.76 2.30 -3.26
C GLU A 70 3.47 3.56 -2.69
N LEU A 71 2.82 4.34 -1.84
CA LEU A 71 3.45 5.47 -1.13
C LEU A 71 4.51 4.97 -0.14
N VAL A 72 4.19 3.96 0.67
CA VAL A 72 5.11 3.37 1.65
C VAL A 72 6.36 2.85 0.94
N VAL A 73 6.20 2.04 -0.10
CA VAL A 73 7.35 1.53 -0.87
C VAL A 73 8.15 2.67 -1.50
N LEU A 74 7.50 3.72 -1.99
CA LEU A 74 8.20 4.91 -2.49
C LEU A 74 8.98 5.63 -1.39
N ALA A 75 8.44 5.74 -0.17
CA ALA A 75 9.13 6.34 0.97
C ALA A 75 10.41 5.56 1.31
N PHE A 76 10.31 4.22 1.46
CA PHE A 76 11.47 3.35 1.67
C PHE A 76 12.49 3.47 0.55
N ARG A 77 12.07 3.48 -0.72
CA ARG A 77 12.98 3.65 -1.87
C ARG A 77 13.75 4.98 -1.84
N ARG A 78 13.19 6.00 -1.20
CA ARG A 78 13.78 7.35 -1.12
C ARG A 78 14.54 7.59 0.17
N ALA A 79 14.62 6.59 1.05
CA ALA A 79 15.35 6.68 2.28
C ALA A 79 16.84 6.41 2.05
N ASP A 80 17.70 7.17 2.72
CA ASP A 80 19.13 7.22 2.44
C ASP A 80 19.87 5.93 2.84
N ASN A 81 19.31 5.15 3.76
CA ASN A 81 19.88 3.88 4.22
C ASN A 81 19.30 2.65 3.51
N ILE A 82 18.45 2.85 2.49
CA ILE A 82 17.85 1.78 1.68
C ILE A 82 18.57 1.72 0.33
N SER A 83 19.08 0.54 -0.03
CA SER A 83 19.76 0.29 -1.30
C SER A 83 18.79 -0.13 -2.41
N LYS A 84 17.69 -0.81 -2.05
CA LYS A 84 16.67 -1.26 -2.99
C LYS A 84 15.31 -1.31 -2.31
N ALA A 85 14.25 -0.88 -2.97
CA ALA A 85 12.88 -1.17 -2.54
C ALA A 85 11.95 -1.36 -3.74
N LYS A 86 11.07 -2.36 -3.67
CA LYS A 86 10.14 -2.72 -4.74
C LYS A 86 8.83 -3.22 -4.16
N SER A 87 7.72 -2.87 -4.82
CA SER A 87 6.41 -3.44 -4.53
C SER A 87 6.28 -4.79 -5.22
N SER A 88 5.80 -5.79 -4.48
CA SER A 88 5.58 -7.18 -4.91
C SER A 88 4.51 -7.32 -6.01
N GLY A 89 3.62 -6.34 -6.16
CA GLY A 89 2.40 -6.44 -6.97
C GLY A 89 1.18 -6.68 -6.06
N TYR A 90 -0.03 -6.37 -6.53
CA TYR A 90 -1.26 -6.53 -5.75
C TYR A 90 -1.63 -8.01 -5.64
N SER A 91 -0.87 -8.78 -4.86
CA SER A 91 -1.25 -10.15 -4.53
C SER A 91 -2.41 -10.09 -3.53
N ARG A 92 -3.59 -10.54 -3.96
CA ARG A 92 -4.79 -10.60 -3.13
C ARG A 92 -4.73 -11.70 -2.06
N ASP A 93 -3.68 -12.52 -2.06
CA ASP A 93 -3.60 -13.78 -1.31
C ASP A 93 -2.64 -13.73 -0.09
N GLY A 94 -2.42 -12.54 0.47
CA GLY A 94 -1.73 -12.40 1.77
C GLY A 94 -0.20 -12.48 1.71
N GLY A 95 0.39 -12.11 0.57
CA GLY A 95 1.83 -11.85 0.45
C GLY A 95 2.24 -10.46 0.97
N PHE A 96 3.53 -10.13 0.84
CA PHE A 96 4.04 -8.79 1.14
C PHE A 96 3.42 -7.73 0.21
N ASP A 97 3.29 -6.49 0.64
CA ASP A 97 2.98 -5.35 -0.25
C ASP A 97 4.25 -4.83 -0.95
N GLY A 98 5.39 -5.01 -0.27
CA GLY A 98 6.70 -4.69 -0.79
C GLY A 98 7.84 -5.24 0.05
N TYR A 99 9.05 -4.98 -0.42
CA TYR A 99 10.26 -5.35 0.28
C TYR A 99 11.34 -4.31 0.04
N ALA A 100 12.27 -4.21 0.97
CA ALA A 100 13.43 -3.34 0.87
C ALA A 100 14.70 -4.07 1.29
N ARG A 101 15.85 -3.60 0.79
CA ARG A 101 17.18 -4.01 1.23
C ARG A 101 17.88 -2.81 1.84
N THR A 102 18.40 -2.96 3.04
CA THR A 102 19.20 -1.90 3.67
C THR A 102 20.56 -1.80 2.98
N LYS A 103 21.28 -0.69 3.16
CA LYS A 103 22.68 -0.59 2.74
C LYS A 103 23.59 -1.57 3.49
N GLY A 104 23.22 -1.93 4.73
CA GLY A 104 23.88 -2.97 5.53
C GLY A 104 23.57 -4.42 5.11
N GLY A 105 22.73 -4.63 4.10
CA GLY A 105 22.51 -5.95 3.49
C GLY A 105 21.25 -6.69 3.96
N ASP A 106 20.58 -6.23 5.01
CA ASP A 106 19.35 -6.84 5.53
C ASP A 106 18.18 -6.75 4.54
N TRP A 107 17.36 -7.80 4.49
CA TRP A 107 16.09 -7.78 3.79
C TRP A 107 14.94 -7.45 4.73
N LEU A 108 14.11 -6.48 4.34
CA LEU A 108 12.91 -6.03 5.03
C LEU A 108 11.67 -6.51 4.27
N GLY A 109 10.75 -7.18 4.96
CA GLY A 109 9.42 -7.52 4.44
C GLY A 109 8.42 -6.46 4.90
N ILE A 110 7.80 -5.76 3.96
CA ILE A 110 6.92 -4.61 4.24
C ILE A 110 5.48 -5.02 3.98
N GLN A 111 4.65 -4.89 5.00
CA GLN A 111 3.19 -4.89 4.90
C GLN A 111 2.69 -3.52 5.32
N SER A 112 1.72 -2.99 4.60
CA SER A 112 1.06 -1.72 4.87
C SER A 112 -0.45 -1.90 4.89
N LYS A 113 -1.13 -1.43 5.94
CA LYS A 113 -2.59 -1.52 6.03
C LYS A 113 -3.20 -0.21 6.50
N LYS A 114 -4.22 0.22 5.77
CA LYS A 114 -5.01 1.41 6.12
C LYS A 114 -6.21 0.99 6.98
N TYR A 115 -6.16 1.31 8.27
CA TYR A 115 -7.28 1.10 9.19
C TYR A 115 -7.98 2.44 9.50
N LYS A 116 -9.30 2.38 9.66
CA LYS A 116 -10.10 3.48 10.22
C LYS A 116 -10.15 3.46 11.75
N GLY A 117 -9.92 2.30 12.36
CA GLY A 117 -9.98 2.09 13.81
C GLY A 117 -8.73 1.37 14.33
N TYR A 118 -8.92 0.38 15.19
CA TYR A 118 -7.83 -0.42 15.72
C TYR A 118 -7.27 -1.38 14.67
N ILE A 119 -5.94 -1.56 14.68
CA ILE A 119 -5.27 -2.55 13.86
C ILE A 119 -5.71 -3.96 14.27
N ASN A 120 -5.79 -4.87 13.29
CA ASN A 120 -6.07 -6.28 13.56
C ASN A 120 -4.76 -7.00 13.92
N ARG A 121 -4.69 -7.48 15.17
CA ARG A 121 -3.57 -8.26 15.72
C ARG A 121 -3.20 -9.49 14.87
N GLY A 122 -4.20 -10.17 14.31
CA GLY A 122 -4.02 -11.33 13.43
C GLY A 122 -3.18 -11.01 12.18
N HIS A 123 -3.31 -9.79 11.63
CA HIS A 123 -2.48 -9.37 10.49
C HIS A 123 -1.00 -9.20 10.86
N VAL A 124 -0.71 -8.73 12.07
CA VAL A 124 0.67 -8.61 12.57
C VAL A 124 1.29 -10.00 12.74
N LEU A 125 0.55 -10.94 13.32
CA LEU A 125 0.98 -12.33 13.47
C LEU A 125 1.23 -13.01 12.12
N GLN A 126 0.32 -12.86 11.16
CA GLN A 126 0.44 -13.41 9.82
C GLN A 126 1.68 -12.87 9.11
N HIS A 127 1.89 -11.55 9.16
CA HIS A 127 3.06 -10.90 8.57
C HIS A 127 4.37 -11.41 9.17
N SER A 128 4.43 -11.51 10.51
CA SER A 128 5.59 -12.05 11.21
C SER A 128 5.93 -13.49 10.77
N LYS A 129 4.92 -14.36 10.62
CA LYS A 129 5.11 -15.74 10.12
C LYS A 129 5.65 -15.75 8.69
N LEU A 130 5.13 -14.90 7.81
CA LEU A 130 5.58 -14.80 6.42
C LEU A 130 7.04 -14.30 6.32
N CYS A 131 7.40 -13.30 7.11
CA CYS A 131 8.77 -12.77 7.19
C CYS A 131 9.77 -13.81 7.69
N ARG A 132 9.41 -14.59 8.73
CA ARG A 132 10.27 -15.69 9.21
C ARG A 132 10.55 -16.73 8.13
N ARG A 133 9.52 -17.16 7.40
CA ARG A 133 9.65 -18.14 6.31
C ARG A 133 10.52 -17.67 5.15
N SER A 134 10.63 -16.36 4.97
CA SER A 134 11.39 -15.74 3.86
C SER A 134 12.70 -15.08 4.29
N ASN A 135 13.10 -15.26 5.56
CA ASN A 135 14.28 -14.64 6.18
C ASN A 135 14.34 -13.11 5.99
N ARG A 136 13.24 -12.42 6.33
CA ARG A 136 13.12 -10.96 6.25
C ARG A 136 12.75 -10.37 7.60
N LYS A 137 13.28 -9.19 7.91
CA LYS A 137 12.87 -8.40 9.08
C LYS A 137 11.47 -7.83 8.83
N PRO A 138 10.47 -8.08 9.69
CA PRO A 138 9.10 -7.63 9.46
C PRO A 138 8.89 -6.16 9.81
N ILE A 139 8.47 -5.39 8.81
CA ILE A 139 8.01 -4.01 8.94
C ILE A 139 6.50 -3.99 8.69
N PHE A 140 5.73 -3.53 9.67
CA PHE A 140 4.27 -3.41 9.57
C PHE A 140 3.86 -1.95 9.67
N VAL A 141 3.46 -1.38 8.54
CA VAL A 141 3.08 0.03 8.40
C VAL A 141 1.57 0.17 8.53
N TYR A 142 1.09 1.10 9.35
CA TYR A 142 -0.34 1.23 9.61
C TYR A 142 -0.83 2.68 9.74
N THR A 143 -2.12 2.86 9.47
CA THR A 143 -2.91 4.01 9.92
C THR A 143 -3.88 3.55 11.01
N GLY A 144 -4.50 4.51 11.72
CA GLY A 144 -5.45 4.20 12.78
C GLY A 144 -4.77 4.05 14.14
N LYS A 145 -5.31 3.18 15.00
CA LYS A 145 -4.86 3.01 16.38
C LYS A 145 -4.28 1.62 16.62
N ALA A 146 -3.27 1.52 17.47
CA ALA A 146 -2.78 0.25 17.99
C ALA A 146 -3.11 0.14 19.47
N SER A 147 -3.66 -1.01 19.89
CA SER A 147 -3.82 -1.29 21.32
C SER A 147 -2.46 -1.66 21.93
N THR A 148 -2.31 -1.43 23.24
CA THR A 148 -1.12 -1.82 24.00
C THR A 148 -0.79 -3.30 23.80
N ASP A 149 -1.79 -4.19 23.87
CA ASP A 149 -1.61 -5.63 23.65
C ASP A 149 -1.06 -5.95 22.26
N THR A 150 -1.52 -5.23 21.23
CA THR A 150 -1.04 -5.46 19.86
C THR A 150 0.41 -5.00 19.72
N LEU A 151 0.79 -3.88 20.34
CA LEU A 151 2.17 -3.39 20.34
C LEU A 151 3.10 -4.34 21.11
N LEU A 152 2.67 -4.83 22.28
CA LEU A 152 3.40 -5.83 23.07
C LEU A 152 3.60 -7.12 22.27
N GLU A 153 2.56 -7.60 21.58
CA GLU A 153 2.69 -8.78 20.75
C GLU A 153 3.61 -8.53 19.55
N ALA A 154 3.51 -7.38 18.88
CA ALA A 154 4.41 -7.02 17.79
C ALA A 154 5.88 -7.06 18.24
N ARG A 155 6.17 -6.50 19.42
CA ARG A 155 7.51 -6.55 20.03
C ARG A 155 7.98 -7.98 20.28
N ARG A 156 7.14 -8.82 20.88
CA ARG A 156 7.43 -10.26 21.09
C ARG A 156 7.72 -10.98 19.77
N LEU A 157 7.01 -10.62 18.72
CA LEU A 157 7.15 -11.17 17.37
C LEU A 157 8.28 -10.52 16.55
N LYS A 158 9.01 -9.56 17.13
CA LYS A 158 10.07 -8.77 16.50
C LYS A 158 9.60 -8.06 15.22
N VAL A 159 8.35 -7.59 15.22
CA VAL A 159 7.75 -6.79 14.14
C VAL A 159 7.94 -5.32 14.46
N THR A 160 8.65 -4.60 13.61
CA THR A 160 8.74 -3.14 13.69
C THR A 160 7.42 -2.53 13.25
N MET A 161 6.72 -1.92 14.19
CA MET A 161 5.46 -1.23 13.95
C MET A 161 5.74 0.19 13.52
N VAL A 162 5.21 0.62 12.36
CA VAL A 162 5.45 1.95 11.80
C VAL A 162 4.12 2.65 11.59
N ASP A 163 3.88 3.72 12.34
CA ASP A 163 2.63 4.47 12.21
C ASP A 163 2.70 5.49 11.06
N SER A 164 1.59 6.22 10.86
CA SER A 164 1.47 7.22 9.80
C SER A 164 2.39 8.43 9.99
N LEU A 165 2.69 8.81 11.24
CA LEU A 165 3.58 9.92 11.55
C LEU A 165 5.02 9.55 11.25
N SER A 166 5.45 8.34 11.61
CA SER A 166 6.78 7.82 11.28
C SER A 166 7.00 7.73 9.76
N VAL A 167 5.96 7.38 8.98
CA VAL A 167 6.05 7.44 7.51
C VAL A 167 6.20 8.88 7.01
N ILE A 168 5.49 9.84 7.60
CA ILE A 168 5.62 11.27 7.24
C ILE A 168 7.03 11.76 7.53
N GLU A 169 7.56 11.42 8.72
CA GLU A 169 8.91 11.74 9.11
C GLU A 169 9.92 11.12 8.14
N LEU A 170 9.78 9.84 7.80
CA LEU A 170 10.60 9.18 6.79
C LEU A 170 10.58 9.92 5.45
N ILE A 171 9.41 10.39 5.00
CA ILE A 171 9.27 11.14 3.74
C ILE A 171 9.97 12.51 3.82
N LYS A 172 9.92 13.17 4.97
CA LYS A 172 10.51 14.50 5.20
C LYS A 172 12.03 14.44 5.43
N SER A 173 12.50 13.57 6.33
CA SER A 173 13.91 13.43 6.71
C SER A 173 14.74 12.57 5.76
N LYS A 174 14.07 11.67 5.00
CA LYS A 174 14.70 10.60 4.21
C LYS A 174 15.54 9.61 5.03
N SER A 175 15.39 9.59 6.34
CA SER A 175 16.13 8.66 7.20
C SER A 175 15.18 7.64 7.82
N THR A 176 15.52 6.35 7.79
CA THR A 176 14.78 5.36 8.59
C THR A 176 15.28 5.29 10.03
N HIS A 177 16.20 6.15 10.49
CA HIS A 177 16.62 6.14 11.90
C HIS A 177 15.43 6.35 12.84
N SER A 178 14.44 7.14 12.42
CA SER A 178 13.18 7.31 13.15
C SER A 178 12.35 6.02 13.30
N LEU A 179 12.56 5.03 12.42
CA LEU A 179 11.90 3.73 12.50
C LEU A 179 12.56 2.77 13.50
N ASN A 180 13.80 3.05 13.92
CA ASN A 180 14.54 2.17 14.83
C ASN A 180 14.12 2.37 16.30
N HIS A 181 13.48 3.49 16.64
CA HIS A 181 12.93 3.74 17.98
C HIS A 181 11.63 2.96 18.27
N LEU A 182 11.11 2.21 17.29
CA LEU A 182 9.85 1.44 17.39
C LEU A 182 10.08 -0.08 17.49
N SER A 183 11.30 -0.49 17.86
CA SER A 183 11.73 -1.89 18.06
C SER A 183 11.83 -2.26 19.53
#